data_AF-A0A381FHH4-F1
#
_entry.id   AF-A0A381FHH4-F1
#
_cell.length_a   1.000
_cell.length_b   1.000
_cell.length_c   1.000
_cell.angle_alpha   90.00
_cell.angle_beta   90.00
_cell.angle_gamma   90.00
#
_symmetry.space_group_name_H-M   'P 1'
#
loop_
_entity.id
_entity.type
_entity.pdbx_description
1 polymer ?
#
loop_
_entity_poly.entity_id
_entity_poly.type
_entity_poly.pdbx_seq_one_letter_code
_entity_poly.pdbx_strand_id
1 'polypeptide(L)'
;MDINTIVTAAGTLVTVILTSLTSPYILSFHLKRKFQKLQYMIDAYPLLQNLETDFKDKIIEPAIQENIFFIISGFRTNYKSIPAYTELKDKLGNNFDWQIIKSAKAHLSFNELGKLYVNFTKTTIYFKKFSLCFAVLLAILGFAILVFCNYAELNTFSKYLVLYILAGMAFLLAYFVLGSITSILDAAIISKRLQNVEDNNNNNNNNNNNNNNNNNNNNNNNNNM
;
A
#
# COMPACT_ATOMS: atom_id res chain seq x y z
N MET A 1 30.05 -41.13 -1.22
CA MET A 1 29.48 -39.77 -1.17
C MET A 1 28.98 -39.45 -2.56
N ASP A 2 27.67 -39.32 -2.75
CA ASP A 2 27.10 -39.19 -4.09
C ASP A 2 27.48 -37.86 -4.73
N ILE A 3 27.70 -37.86 -6.05
CA ILE A 3 28.07 -36.68 -6.84
C ILE A 3 27.11 -35.52 -6.58
N ASN A 4 25.82 -35.79 -6.41
CA ASN A 4 24.82 -34.79 -6.06
C ASN A 4 25.11 -34.10 -4.73
N THR A 5 25.56 -34.85 -3.72
CA THR A 5 25.92 -34.32 -2.39
C THR A 5 27.13 -33.41 -2.46
N ILE A 6 28.11 -33.76 -3.31
CA ILE A 6 29.33 -32.96 -3.54
C ILE A 6 28.97 -31.66 -4.27
N VAL A 7 28.13 -31.73 -5.30
CA VAL A 7 27.66 -30.56 -6.05
C VAL A 7 26.84 -29.62 -5.17
N THR A 8 25.94 -30.15 -4.34
CA THR A 8 25.16 -29.33 -3.40
C THR A 8 26.07 -28.68 -2.35
N ALA A 9 27.00 -29.42 -1.76
CA ALA A 9 27.95 -28.87 -0.80
C ALA A 9 28.82 -27.76 -1.41
N ALA A 10 29.37 -27.99 -2.60
CA ALA A 10 30.15 -26.99 -3.33
C ALA A 10 29.30 -25.74 -3.68
N GLY A 11 28.06 -25.92 -4.15
CA GLY A 11 27.15 -24.83 -4.46
C GLY A 11 26.78 -23.97 -3.24
N THR A 12 26.57 -24.60 -2.09
CA THR A 12 26.32 -23.87 -0.83
C THR A 12 27.55 -23.06 -0.39
N LEU A 13 28.75 -23.64 -0.47
CA LEU A 13 30.00 -22.95 -0.16
C LEU A 13 30.23 -21.73 -1.06
N VAL A 14 30.04 -21.88 -2.37
CA VAL A 14 30.20 -20.78 -3.33
C VAL A 14 29.20 -19.66 -3.05
N THR A 15 27.95 -20.01 -2.73
CA THR A 15 26.90 -19.02 -2.43
C THR A 15 27.22 -18.23 -1.15
N VAL A 16 27.67 -18.92 -0.09
CA VAL A 16 28.08 -18.27 1.17
C VAL A 16 29.26 -17.33 0.94
N ILE A 17 30.26 -17.76 0.18
CA ILE A 17 31.44 -16.94 -0.14
C ILE A 17 31.03 -15.71 -0.96
N LEU A 18 30.26 -15.88 -2.04
CA LEU A 18 29.78 -14.75 -2.86
C LEU A 18 28.97 -13.76 -2.03
N THR A 19 28.06 -14.24 -1.19
CA THR A 19 27.20 -13.38 -0.36
C THR A 19 28.03 -12.64 0.68
N SER A 20 29.03 -13.29 1.28
CA SER A 20 29.92 -12.65 2.27
C SER A 20 30.81 -11.56 1.67
N LEU A 21 31.25 -11.71 0.42
CA LEU A 21 32.09 -10.74 -0.29
C LEU A 21 31.27 -9.56 -0.83
N THR A 22 30.05 -9.82 -1.31
CA THR A 22 29.19 -8.79 -1.92
C THR A 22 28.40 -7.98 -0.90
N SER A 23 28.00 -8.59 0.22
CA SER A 23 27.23 -7.93 1.30
C SER A 23 27.89 -6.64 1.84
N PRO A 24 29.18 -6.60 2.22
CA PRO A 24 29.81 -5.36 2.71
C PRO A 24 29.87 -4.25 1.66
N TYR A 25 29.99 -4.60 0.37
CA TYR A 25 29.97 -3.62 -0.72
C TYR A 25 28.56 -3.02 -0.91
N ILE A 26 27.53 -3.86 -0.89
CA ILE A 26 26.13 -3.41 -0.99
C ILE A 26 25.75 -2.57 0.24
N LEU A 27 26.14 -3.01 1.44
CA LEU A 27 25.88 -2.30 2.69
C LEU A 27 26.59 -0.95 2.71
N SER A 28 27.88 -0.90 2.37
CA SER A 28 28.65 0.35 2.32
C SER A 28 28.12 1.31 1.25
N PHE A 29 27.65 0.81 0.10
CA PHE A 29 26.99 1.63 -0.92
C PHE A 29 25.69 2.27 -0.39
N HIS A 30 24.84 1.49 0.29
CA HIS A 30 23.62 2.01 0.90
C HIS A 30 23.89 2.97 2.06
N LEU A 31 24.86 2.65 2.92
CA LEU A 31 25.27 3.51 4.03
C LEU A 31 25.87 4.82 3.51
N LYS A 32 26.76 4.79 2.52
CA LYS A 32 27.36 5.98 1.90
C LYS A 32 26.29 6.90 1.32
N ARG A 33 25.28 6.35 0.63
CA ARG A 33 24.17 7.14 0.08
C ARG A 33 23.30 7.78 1.17
N LYS A 34 23.04 7.09 2.28
CA LYS A 34 22.33 7.67 3.44
C LYS A 34 23.17 8.73 4.15
N PHE A 35 24.45 8.46 4.34
CA PHE A 35 25.38 9.34 5.03
C PHE A 35 25.61 10.64 4.25
N GLN A 36 25.77 10.57 2.93
CA GLN A 36 25.85 11.76 2.07
C GLN A 36 24.60 12.63 2.22
N LYS A 37 23.39 12.05 2.23
CA LYS A 37 22.16 12.82 2.45
C LYS A 37 22.11 13.47 3.83
N LEU A 38 22.58 12.77 4.86
CA LEU A 38 22.64 13.31 6.22
C LEU A 38 23.64 14.46 6.31
N GLN A 39 24.82 14.30 5.72
CA GLN A 39 25.84 15.34 5.60
C GLN A 39 25.29 16.58 4.90
N TYR A 40 24.61 16.41 3.76
CA TYR A 40 23.96 17.53 3.06
C TYR A 40 22.90 18.24 3.93
N MET A 41 22.15 17.51 4.74
CA MET A 41 21.18 18.11 5.67
C MET A 41 21.87 18.86 6.82
N ILE A 42 22.96 18.31 7.37
CA ILE A 42 23.78 18.95 8.42
C ILE A 42 24.42 20.23 7.89
N ASP A 43 24.98 20.19 6.68
CA ASP A 43 25.65 21.34 6.06
C ASP A 43 24.64 22.41 5.61
N ALA A 44 23.42 22.01 5.23
CA ALA A 44 22.34 22.93 4.89
C ALA A 44 21.70 23.61 6.12
N TYR A 45 21.74 22.99 7.30
CA TYR A 45 21.13 23.49 8.54
C TYR A 45 21.63 24.88 9.00
N PRO A 46 22.95 25.17 9.04
CA PRO A 46 23.45 26.50 9.41
C PRO A 46 23.17 27.56 8.33
N LEU A 47 23.12 27.17 7.05
CA LEU A 47 22.70 28.08 5.96
C LEU A 47 21.23 28.48 6.13
N LEU A 48 20.41 27.54 6.62
CA LEU A 48 19.00 27.72 6.95
C LEU A 48 18.72 28.72 8.07
N GLN A 49 19.63 28.83 9.04
CA GLN A 49 19.48 29.78 10.16
C GLN A 49 19.74 31.23 9.72
N ASN A 50 20.46 31.44 8.62
CA ASN A 50 20.83 32.76 8.11
C ASN A 50 19.99 33.23 6.91
N LEU A 51 18.98 32.46 6.51
CA LEU A 51 18.11 32.77 5.39
C LEU A 51 16.97 33.72 5.80
N GLU A 52 16.59 34.63 4.90
CA GLU A 52 15.41 35.49 5.07
C GLU A 52 14.18 34.63 5.42
N THR A 53 13.36 35.13 6.35
CA THR A 53 12.18 34.43 6.90
C THR A 53 11.25 33.90 5.81
N ASP A 54 11.09 34.65 4.72
CA ASP A 54 10.25 34.26 3.59
C ASP A 54 10.76 33.01 2.85
N PHE A 55 12.07 32.81 2.71
CA PHE A 55 12.65 31.61 2.09
C PHE A 55 12.53 30.40 3.01
N LYS A 56 12.78 30.61 4.31
CA LYS A 56 12.62 29.57 5.33
C LYS A 56 11.19 29.05 5.38
N ASP A 57 10.22 29.95 5.43
CA ASP A 57 8.81 29.61 5.65
C ASP A 57 8.12 29.13 4.35
N LYS A 58 8.50 29.67 3.18
CA LYS A 58 7.85 29.30 1.90
C LYS A 58 8.52 28.14 1.16
N ILE A 59 9.81 27.88 1.38
CA ILE A 59 10.57 26.89 0.61
C ILE A 59 11.09 25.77 1.50
N ILE A 60 11.77 26.09 2.60
CA ILE A 60 12.38 25.05 3.42
C ILE A 60 11.32 24.28 4.22
N GLU A 61 10.47 24.97 4.96
CA GLU A 61 9.52 24.31 5.85
C GLU A 61 8.59 23.34 5.09
N PRO A 62 8.00 23.72 3.94
CA PRO A 62 7.24 22.78 3.10
C PRO A 62 8.09 21.57 2.65
N ALA A 63 9.34 21.80 2.24
CA ALA A 63 10.22 20.71 1.80
C ALA A 63 10.57 19.74 2.94
N ILE A 64 10.77 20.24 4.16
CA ILE A 64 10.98 19.40 5.35
C ILE A 64 9.73 18.58 5.64
N GLN A 65 8.55 19.20 5.64
CA GLN A 65 7.30 18.51 5.91
C GLN A 65 6.98 17.43 4.86
N GLU A 66 7.21 17.71 3.57
CA GLU A 66 7.09 16.72 2.50
C GLU A 66 8.04 15.53 2.69
N ASN A 67 9.28 15.79 3.10
CA ASN A 67 10.26 14.73 3.37
C ASN A 67 9.90 13.88 4.58
N ILE A 68 9.48 14.51 5.69
CA ILE A 68 9.00 13.80 6.89
C ILE A 68 7.78 12.96 6.53
N PHE A 69 6.82 13.52 5.80
CA PHE A 69 5.65 12.80 5.34
C PHE A 69 6.04 11.61 4.45
N PHE A 70 7.01 11.77 3.55
CA PHE A 70 7.51 10.67 2.72
C PHE A 70 8.14 9.54 3.56
N ILE A 71 8.89 9.88 4.62
CA ILE A 71 9.50 8.90 5.52
C ILE A 71 8.42 8.10 6.25
N ILE A 72 7.36 8.75 6.72
CA ILE A 72 6.28 8.13 7.49
C ILE A 72 5.33 7.32 6.59
N SER A 73 4.92 7.90 5.46
CA SER A 73 3.86 7.33 4.59
C SER A 73 4.41 6.44 3.48
N GLY A 74 5.70 6.58 3.13
CA GLY A 74 6.33 5.86 2.04
C GLY A 74 5.96 6.35 0.63
N PHE A 75 5.28 7.48 0.47
CA PHE A 75 4.98 8.10 -0.83
C PHE A 75 5.11 9.63 -0.81
N ARG A 76 5.42 10.20 -1.98
CA ARG A 76 5.62 11.66 -2.12
C ARG A 76 4.30 12.36 -2.38
N THR A 77 4.12 13.53 -1.78
CA THR A 77 2.99 14.43 -1.99
C THR A 77 3.44 15.88 -1.79
N ASN A 78 2.63 16.85 -2.22
CA ASN A 78 2.86 18.26 -1.96
C ASN A 78 2.45 18.62 -0.51
N TYR A 79 3.16 19.54 0.12
CA TYR A 79 2.82 20.14 1.42
C TYR A 79 1.32 20.46 1.55
N LYS A 80 0.71 21.11 0.54
CA LYS A 80 -0.72 21.49 0.55
C LYS A 80 -1.67 20.30 0.68
N SER A 81 -1.24 19.13 0.23
CA SER A 81 -2.04 17.91 0.24
C SER A 81 -1.84 17.07 1.51
N ILE A 82 -0.79 17.31 2.30
CA ILE A 82 -0.49 16.55 3.51
C ILE A 82 -1.68 16.54 4.49
N PRO A 83 -2.32 17.69 4.82
CA PRO A 83 -3.44 17.73 5.76
C PRO A 83 -4.62 16.85 5.32
N ALA A 84 -4.89 16.78 4.02
CA ALA A 84 -5.97 15.94 3.50
C ALA A 84 -5.68 14.44 3.67
N TYR A 85 -4.42 14.02 3.51
CA TYR A 85 -4.01 12.63 3.74
C TYR A 85 -4.02 12.26 5.22
N THR A 86 -3.65 13.17 6.11
CA THR A 86 -3.77 12.94 7.56
C THR A 86 -5.23 12.86 7.98
N GLU A 87 -6.09 13.76 7.50
CA GLU A 87 -7.53 13.71 7.78
C GLU A 87 -8.16 12.40 7.26
N LEU A 88 -7.75 11.95 6.06
CA LEU A 88 -8.19 10.67 5.51
C LEU A 88 -7.80 9.51 6.44
N LYS A 89 -6.54 9.47 6.89
CA LYS A 89 -6.07 8.41 7.79
C LYS A 89 -6.84 8.42 9.12
N ASP A 90 -7.06 9.59 9.69
CA ASP A 90 -7.78 9.74 10.96
C ASP A 90 -9.22 9.24 10.85
N LYS A 91 -9.91 9.51 9.72
CA LYS A 91 -11.25 8.97 9.43
C LYS A 91 -11.27 7.45 9.25
N LEU A 92 -10.24 6.89 8.64
CA LEU A 92 -10.15 5.45 8.41
C LEU A 92 -9.90 4.68 9.72
N GLY A 93 -9.06 5.23 10.61
CA GLY A 93 -8.71 4.69 11.92
C GLY A 93 -7.52 3.72 11.88
N ASN A 94 -7.18 3.17 13.06
CA ASN A 94 -5.93 2.40 13.29
C ASN A 94 -5.75 1.14 12.42
N ASN A 95 -6.82 0.61 11.82
CA ASN A 95 -6.74 -0.57 10.96
C ASN A 95 -6.22 -0.26 9.54
N PHE A 96 -6.04 1.01 9.20
CA PHE A 96 -5.58 1.44 7.89
C PHE A 96 -4.17 2.00 7.99
N ASP A 97 -3.21 1.20 7.54
CA ASP A 97 -1.82 1.62 7.44
C ASP A 97 -1.58 2.49 6.20
N TRP A 98 -0.51 3.29 6.23
CA TRP A 98 -0.06 4.12 5.12
C TRP A 98 0.20 3.32 3.84
N GLN A 99 0.51 2.03 3.93
CA GLN A 99 0.68 1.17 2.76
C GLN A 99 -0.61 1.04 1.93
N ILE A 100 -1.78 0.93 2.59
CA ILE A 100 -3.09 0.82 1.93
C ILE A 100 -3.46 2.16 1.27
N ILE A 101 -3.16 3.27 1.94
CA ILE A 101 -3.39 4.62 1.38
C ILE A 101 -2.45 4.85 0.18
N LYS A 102 -1.20 4.39 0.28
CA LYS A 102 -0.19 4.49 -0.77
C LYS A 102 -0.58 3.72 -2.03
N SER A 103 -1.03 2.47 -1.90
CA SER A 103 -1.46 1.66 -3.04
C SER A 103 -2.73 2.23 -3.68
N ALA A 104 -3.65 2.77 -2.88
CA ALA A 104 -4.88 3.39 -3.35
C ALA A 104 -4.68 4.77 -4.00
N LYS A 105 -3.51 5.40 -3.85
CA LYS A 105 -3.24 6.79 -4.26
C LYS A 105 -3.68 7.12 -5.69
N ALA A 106 -3.52 6.20 -6.64
CA ALA A 106 -3.89 6.41 -8.04
C ALA A 106 -5.40 6.63 -8.26
N HIS A 107 -6.23 6.22 -7.29
CA HIS A 107 -7.68 6.34 -7.32
C HIS A 107 -8.23 7.39 -6.33
N LEU A 108 -7.34 8.07 -5.62
CA LEU A 108 -7.71 9.18 -4.74
C LEU A 108 -7.66 10.49 -5.52
N SER A 109 -8.73 11.29 -5.42
CA SER A 109 -8.86 12.60 -6.06
C SER A 109 -9.26 13.65 -5.04
N PHE A 110 -8.84 14.90 -5.26
CA PHE A 110 -9.24 16.03 -4.42
C PHE A 110 -10.57 16.59 -4.92
N ASN A 111 -11.50 16.86 -4.00
CA ASN A 111 -12.70 17.63 -4.28
C ASN A 111 -12.39 19.14 -4.30
N GLU A 112 -13.33 19.96 -4.75
CA GLU A 112 -13.25 21.43 -4.76
C GLU A 112 -12.97 22.01 -3.36
N LEU A 113 -13.41 21.30 -2.31
CA LEU A 113 -13.17 21.63 -0.90
C LEU A 113 -11.81 21.13 -0.35
N GLY A 114 -10.94 20.57 -1.19
CA GLY A 114 -9.63 20.04 -0.78
C GLY A 114 -9.67 18.67 -0.07
N LYS A 115 -10.85 18.05 0.05
CA LYS A 115 -11.02 16.73 0.68
C LYS A 115 -10.74 15.59 -0.31
N LEU A 116 -10.09 14.53 0.17
CA LEU A 116 -9.84 13.32 -0.63
C LEU A 116 -11.10 12.46 -0.73
N TYR A 117 -11.46 12.07 -1.96
CA TYR A 117 -12.49 11.08 -2.23
C TYR A 117 -11.96 10.01 -3.19
N VAL A 118 -12.59 8.84 -3.18
CA VAL A 118 -12.22 7.75 -4.09
C VAL A 118 -13.01 7.89 -5.38
N ASN A 119 -12.33 8.01 -6.51
CA ASN A 119 -12.97 8.07 -7.82
C ASN A 119 -12.89 6.70 -8.52
N PHE A 120 -14.05 6.06 -8.67
CA PHE A 120 -14.19 4.85 -9.46
C PHE A 120 -14.93 5.12 -10.76
N THR A 121 -14.26 4.87 -11.88
CA THR A 121 -14.95 4.75 -13.16
C THR A 121 -15.65 3.40 -13.24
N LYS A 122 -16.81 3.33 -13.91
CA LYS A 122 -17.51 2.03 -14.11
C LYS A 122 -16.57 1.00 -14.75
N THR A 123 -15.68 1.44 -15.64
CA THR A 123 -14.68 0.60 -16.31
C THR A 123 -13.65 0.00 -15.35
N THR A 124 -13.18 0.72 -14.33
CA THR A 124 -12.25 0.16 -13.33
C THR A 124 -12.89 -0.95 -12.50
N ILE A 125 -14.19 -0.83 -12.20
CA ILE A 125 -14.93 -1.87 -11.47
C ILE A 125 -15.06 -3.15 -12.32
N TYR A 126 -15.39 -3.01 -13.60
CA TYR A 126 -15.44 -4.17 -14.53
C TYR A 126 -14.06 -4.80 -14.70
N PHE A 127 -13.02 -3.99 -14.91
CA PHE A 127 -11.65 -4.46 -15.06
C PHE A 127 -11.18 -5.23 -13.83
N LYS A 128 -11.50 -4.76 -12.61
CA LYS A 128 -11.22 -5.48 -11.36
C LYS A 128 -11.84 -6.88 -11.35
N LYS A 129 -13.14 -6.97 -11.64
CA LYS A 129 -13.86 -8.27 -11.64
C LYS A 129 -13.30 -9.22 -12.70
N PHE A 130 -13.02 -8.70 -13.89
CA PHE A 130 -12.45 -9.46 -14.98
C PHE A 130 -11.04 -9.98 -14.63
N SER A 131 -10.16 -9.10 -14.15
CA SER A 131 -8.80 -9.43 -13.77
C SER A 131 -8.75 -10.46 -12.63
N LEU A 132 -9.63 -10.35 -11.63
CA LEU A 132 -9.75 -11.34 -10.56
C LEU A 132 -10.20 -12.71 -11.11
N CYS A 133 -11.20 -12.75 -11.98
CA CYS A 133 -11.64 -13.98 -12.65
C CYS A 133 -10.49 -14.61 -13.47
N PHE A 134 -9.76 -13.78 -14.23
CA PHE A 134 -8.63 -14.20 -15.03
C PHE A 134 -7.49 -14.77 -14.18
N ALA A 135 -7.16 -14.14 -13.05
CA ALA A 135 -6.15 -14.65 -12.11
C ALA A 135 -6.55 -16.03 -11.53
N VAL A 136 -7.82 -16.22 -11.19
CA VAL A 136 -8.33 -17.50 -10.70
C VAL A 136 -8.24 -18.58 -11.79
N LEU A 137 -8.61 -18.25 -13.03
CA LEU A 137 -8.47 -19.18 -14.17
C LEU A 137 -7.02 -19.59 -14.40
N LEU A 138 -6.06 -18.65 -14.32
CA LEU A 138 -4.63 -18.96 -14.43
C LEU A 138 -4.14 -19.86 -13.29
N ALA A 139 -4.61 -19.63 -12.06
CA ALA A 139 -4.26 -20.47 -10.92
C ALA A 139 -4.81 -21.90 -11.07
N ILE A 140 -6.06 -22.03 -11.53
CA ILE A 140 -6.68 -23.34 -11.82
C ILE A 140 -5.92 -24.06 -12.95
N LEU A 141 -5.53 -23.33 -13.99
CA LEU A 141 -4.72 -23.88 -15.08
C LEU A 141 -3.36 -24.37 -14.59
N GLY A 142 -2.67 -23.57 -13.76
CA GLY A 142 -1.41 -23.96 -13.13
C GLY A 142 -1.57 -25.23 -12.29
N PHE A 143 -2.64 -25.34 -11.52
CA PHE A 143 -2.97 -26.53 -10.74
C PHE A 143 -3.27 -27.75 -11.63
N ALA A 144 -4.05 -27.57 -12.70
CA ALA A 144 -4.36 -28.63 -13.65
C ALA A 144 -3.09 -29.19 -14.32
N ILE A 145 -2.13 -28.33 -14.67
CA ILE A 145 -0.83 -28.73 -15.20
C ILE A 145 -0.06 -29.57 -14.17
N LEU A 146 -0.04 -29.16 -12.90
CA LEU A 146 0.63 -29.93 -11.83
C LEU A 146 0.01 -31.32 -11.66
N VAL A 147 -1.32 -31.40 -11.64
CA VAL A 147 -2.04 -32.68 -11.55
C VAL A 147 -1.73 -33.55 -12.76
N PHE A 148 -1.79 -33.00 -13.98
CA PHE A 148 -1.46 -33.73 -15.20
C PHE A 148 -0.01 -34.27 -15.18
N CYS A 149 0.97 -33.46 -14.78
CA CYS A 149 2.37 -33.89 -14.68
C CYS A 149 2.59 -35.05 -13.69
N ASN A 150 1.75 -35.15 -12.66
CA ASN A 150 1.84 -36.23 -11.69
C ASN A 150 1.39 -37.57 -12.29
N TYR A 151 0.30 -37.57 -13.06
CA TYR A 151 -0.27 -38.78 -13.67
C TYR A 151 0.36 -39.15 -15.02
N ALA A 152 0.93 -38.20 -15.74
CA ALA A 152 1.56 -38.48 -17.02
C ALA A 152 2.87 -39.26 -16.84
N GLU A 153 3.06 -40.32 -17.62
CA GLU A 153 4.30 -41.10 -17.72
C GLU A 153 5.35 -40.35 -18.55
N LEU A 154 5.73 -39.15 -18.08
CA LEU A 154 6.78 -38.34 -18.68
C LEU A 154 8.16 -38.71 -18.10
N ASN A 155 9.19 -38.60 -18.93
CA ASN A 155 10.58 -38.67 -18.48
C ASN A 155 10.86 -37.61 -17.39
N THR A 156 11.72 -37.94 -16.43
CA THR A 156 12.05 -37.09 -15.28
C THR A 156 12.48 -35.67 -15.66
N PHE A 157 13.27 -35.53 -16.73
CA PHE A 157 13.69 -34.23 -17.26
C PHE A 157 12.49 -33.40 -17.76
N SER A 158 11.61 -34.01 -18.55
CA SER A 158 10.40 -33.35 -19.08
C SER A 158 9.43 -32.95 -17.96
N LYS A 159 9.31 -33.76 -16.89
CA LYS A 159 8.49 -33.42 -15.71
C LYS A 159 8.97 -32.13 -15.04
N TYR A 160 10.28 -32.01 -14.79
CA TYR A 160 10.83 -30.80 -14.20
C TYR A 160 10.67 -29.59 -15.13
N LEU A 161 10.89 -29.76 -16.43
CA LEU A 161 10.72 -28.67 -17.39
C LEU A 161 9.28 -28.14 -17.39
N VAL A 162 8.26 -29.02 -17.48
CA VAL A 162 6.86 -28.60 -17.47
C VAL A 162 6.46 -27.99 -16.12
N LEU A 163 6.95 -28.53 -15.01
CA LEU A 163 6.66 -28.01 -13.67
C LEU A 163 7.23 -26.60 -13.46
N TYR A 164 8.52 -26.40 -13.75
CA TYR A 164 9.17 -25.11 -13.49
C TYR A 164 8.80 -24.05 -14.52
N ILE A 165 8.70 -24.41 -15.80
CA ILE A 165 8.44 -23.43 -16.86
C ILE A 165 6.94 -23.16 -16.98
N LEU A 166 6.12 -24.20 -17.15
CA LEU A 166 4.72 -24.00 -17.53
C LEU A 166 3.83 -23.68 -16.31
N ALA A 167 3.88 -24.51 -15.26
CA ALA A 167 3.12 -24.25 -14.05
C ALA A 167 3.66 -23.03 -13.29
N GLY A 168 4.99 -22.92 -13.15
CA GLY A 168 5.64 -21.75 -12.54
C GLY A 168 5.25 -20.44 -13.23
N MET A 169 5.26 -20.40 -14.56
CA MET A 169 4.88 -19.19 -15.32
C MET A 169 3.39 -18.86 -15.18
N ALA A 170 2.49 -19.87 -15.14
CA ALA A 170 1.08 -19.65 -14.88
C ALA A 170 0.82 -19.00 -13.51
N PHE A 171 1.50 -19.47 -12.45
CA PHE A 171 1.39 -18.87 -11.12
C PHE A 171 2.01 -17.47 -11.05
N LEU A 172 3.15 -17.24 -11.70
CA LEU A 172 3.76 -15.90 -11.78
C LEU A 172 2.86 -14.90 -12.50
N LEU A 173 2.22 -15.32 -13.60
CA LEU A 173 1.24 -14.49 -14.30
C LEU A 173 0.03 -14.19 -13.42
N ALA A 174 -0.52 -15.18 -12.71
CA ALA A 174 -1.61 -14.97 -11.76
C ALA A 174 -1.22 -13.97 -10.66
N TYR A 175 -0.01 -14.09 -10.11
CA TYR A 175 0.53 -13.17 -9.11
C TYR A 175 0.68 -11.74 -9.66
N PHE A 176 1.19 -11.58 -10.88
CA PHE A 176 1.32 -10.27 -11.51
C PHE A 176 -0.04 -9.62 -11.75
N VAL A 177 -1.03 -10.38 -12.22
CA VAL A 177 -2.41 -9.92 -12.41
C VAL A 177 -3.00 -9.48 -11.08
N LEU A 178 -2.83 -10.24 -9.99
CA LEU A 178 -3.26 -9.85 -8.65
C LEU A 178 -2.58 -8.55 -8.18
N GLY A 179 -1.27 -8.42 -8.38
CA GLY A 179 -0.54 -7.20 -8.04
C GLY A 179 -1.06 -5.95 -8.76
N SER A 180 -1.53 -6.11 -10.00
CA SER A 180 -2.09 -5.00 -10.78
C SER A 180 -3.46 -4.50 -10.28
N ILE A 181 -4.20 -5.32 -9.53
CA ILE A 181 -5.51 -4.94 -8.98
C ILE A 181 -5.47 -4.50 -7.51
N THR A 182 -4.35 -4.68 -6.82
CA THR A 182 -4.21 -4.33 -5.39
C THR A 182 -4.57 -2.87 -5.13
N SER A 183 -4.13 -1.94 -5.99
CA SER A 183 -4.47 -0.52 -5.88
C SER A 183 -5.97 -0.25 -5.93
N ILE A 184 -6.69 -0.97 -6.80
CA ILE A 184 -8.14 -0.85 -6.98
C ILE A 184 -8.88 -1.46 -5.77
N LEU A 185 -8.37 -2.59 -5.25
CA LEU A 185 -8.93 -3.25 -4.06
C LEU A 185 -8.80 -2.36 -2.82
N ASP A 186 -7.61 -1.83 -2.58
CA ASP A 186 -7.33 -0.97 -1.43
C ASP A 186 -8.16 0.32 -1.49
N ALA A 187 -8.25 0.93 -2.68
CA ALA A 187 -9.15 2.07 -2.90
C ALA A 187 -10.61 1.70 -2.60
N ALA A 188 -11.05 0.48 -2.93
CA ALA A 188 -12.44 0.07 -2.73
C ALA A 188 -12.74 -0.17 -1.25
N ILE A 189 -11.77 -0.70 -0.50
CA ILE A 189 -11.87 -0.86 0.95
C ILE A 189 -11.95 0.52 1.62
N ILE A 190 -11.10 1.47 1.21
CA ILE A 190 -11.14 2.87 1.68
C ILE A 190 -12.51 3.49 1.39
N SER A 191 -13.02 3.37 0.17
CA SER A 191 -14.32 3.90 -0.22
C SER A 191 -15.46 3.34 0.63
N LYS A 192 -15.51 2.03 0.84
CA LYS A 192 -16.51 1.37 1.69
C LYS A 192 -16.41 1.84 3.14
N ARG A 193 -15.19 2.03 3.66
CA ARG A 193 -14.99 2.54 5.02
C ARG A 193 -15.48 3.97 5.17
N LEU A 194 -15.19 4.83 4.21
CA LEU A 194 -15.66 6.22 4.21
C LEU A 194 -17.19 6.29 4.19
N GLN A 195 -17.85 5.50 3.34
CA GLN A 195 -19.32 5.40 3.31
C GLN A 195 -19.88 4.98 4.68
N ASN A 196 -19.32 3.92 5.28
CA ASN A 196 -19.78 3.46 6.59
C ASN A 196 -19.61 4.52 7.70
N VAL A 197 -18.55 5.34 7.63
CA VAL A 197 -18.33 6.42 8.61
C VAL A 197 -19.36 7.53 8.41
N GLU A 198 -19.68 7.88 7.17
CA GLU A 198 -20.73 8.86 6.85
C GLU A 198 -22.11 8.38 7.28
N ASP A 199 -22.46 7.12 7.00
CA ASP A 199 -23.74 6.51 7.39
C ASP A 199 -23.91 6.46 8.91
N ASN A 200 -22.84 6.10 9.64
CA ASN A 200 -22.86 6.09 11.11
C ASN A 200 -23.03 7.50 11.71
N ASN A 201 -22.39 8.51 11.12
CA ASN A 201 -22.56 9.90 11.57
C ASN A 201 -23.99 10.40 11.33
N ASN A 202 -24.59 10.07 10.18
CA ASN A 202 -25.98 10.43 9.89
C ASN A 202 -26.97 9.76 10.86
N ASN A 203 -26.77 8.48 11.18
CA ASN A 203 -27.62 7.78 12.15
C ASN A 203 -27.52 8.35 13.57
N ASN A 204 -26.32 8.71 14.02
CA ASN A 204 -26.14 9.36 15.33
C ASN A 204 -26.81 10.73 15.41
N ASN A 205 -26.76 11.52 14.33
CA ASN A 205 -27.37 12.84 14.29
C ASN A 205 -28.91 12.75 14.34
N ASN A 206 -29.49 11.77 13.66
CA ASN A 206 -30.93 11.54 13.67
C ASN A 206 -31.43 11.07 15.04
N ASN A 207 -30.65 10.25 15.74
CA ASN A 207 -31.00 9.77 17.08
C ASN A 207 -30.90 10.90 18.13
N ASN A 208 -29.92 11.81 17.99
CA ASN A 208 -29.77 12.95 18.89
C ASN A 208 -30.90 13.99 18.69
N ASN A 209 -31.36 14.18 17.46
CA ASN A 209 -32.49 15.07 17.17
C ASN A 209 -33.81 14.51 17.73
N ASN A 210 -33.98 13.19 17.71
CA ASN A 210 -35.16 12.54 18.29
C ASN A 210 -35.17 12.59 19.83
N ASN A 211 -34.00 12.52 20.46
CA ASN A 211 -33.88 12.64 21.92
C ASN A 211 -34.13 14.08 22.41
N ASN A 212 -33.74 15.08 21.62
CA ASN A 212 -33.99 16.49 21.96
C ASN A 212 -35.48 16.87 21.82
N ASN A 213 -36.21 16.23 20.89
CA ASN A 213 -37.64 16.46 20.74
C ASN A 213 -38.48 15.77 21.85
N ASN A 214 -37.97 14.70 22.45
CA ASN A 214 -38.64 14.01 23.56
C ASN A 214 -38.42 14.73 24.91
N ASN A 215 -37.30 15.45 25.08
CA ASN A 215 -37.03 16.21 26.31
C ASN A 215 -37.81 17.54 26.38
N ASN A 216 -38.26 18.08 25.25
CA ASN A 216 -39.07 19.31 25.21
C ASN A 216 -40.56 19.07 25.47
N ASN A 217 -41.03 17.81 25.41
CA ASN A 217 -42.43 17.46 25.66
C ASN A 217 -42.71 17.09 27.12
N ASN A 218 -41.67 16.90 27.95
CA ASN A 218 -41.83 16.53 29.36
C ASN A 218 -41.74 17.74 30.33
N ASN A 219 -41.36 18.92 29.84
CA ASN A 219 -41.27 20.14 30.66
C ASN A 219 -42.53 21.02 30.63
N ASN A 220 -43.57 20.62 29.87
CA ASN A 220 -44.83 21.37 29.76
C ASN A 220 -45.99 20.75 30.55
N ASN A 221 -45.74 19.73 31.37
CA ASN A 221 -46.78 19.02 32.12
C ASN A 221 -46.69 19.20 33.65
N ASN A 222 -45.90 20.16 34.15
CA ASN A 222 -45.70 20.38 35.59
C ASN A 222 -46.13 21.76 36.10
N ASN A 223 -46.93 22.51 35.32
CA ASN A 223 -47.44 23.84 35.69
C ASN A 223 -48.96 23.91 35.91
N ASN A 224 -49.64 22.77 36.06
CA ASN A 224 -51.06 22.72 36.44
C ASN A 224 -51.26 21.84 37.68
N MET A 225 -50.87 22.35 38.85
CA MET A 225 -51.54 22.05 40.12
C MET A 225 -51.24 23.12 41.16
#